data_AF-A0AAW2Q1R0-F1
#
_entry.id   AF-A0AAW2Q1R0-F1
#
_cell.length_a   1.000
_cell.length_b   1.000
_cell.length_c   1.000
_cell.angle_alpha   90.00
_cell.angle_beta   90.00
_cell.angle_gamma   90.00
#
_symmetry.space_group_name_H-M   'P 1'
#
loop_
_entity.id
_entity.type
_entity.pdbx_description
1 polymer ?
#
loop_
_entity_poly.entity_id
_entity_poly.type
_entity_poly.pdbx_seq_one_letter_code
_entity_poly.pdbx_strand_id
1 'polypeptide(L)'
;MDADNTPSPPATADISEAPATSASERQREEPDFDAETMRKTRPGLKRFTLTLTVLLSFLLGLPFLLKSVEIYRSPLPFREIDDLSAAVESNPLHFPCQFQAVFVGFGVPSFTANELSMSIESHMQKLAAKDSTFCGACSNNSSVSVTLESSSDCLYSNNDLQWKCGALNDLNKFEGSGKYDDELFDDYLKSLLGDNGSPNHGGKIYTVIVVRKEEMEEVRAVVGKYRHAWIVGRFSEEAAVKKVAEIFVKVFVNGGKEEGSISGEFMPVGADGRIVLSFNLLNADPRDWTYDWEFQEIDDNLLAPIIDALKPLADIRVESQVNSNEWHLDTSVAAGGRSKILQYVPSATECPLLLQLPNGVISETNGFISPMWGSVVVWNPSACLKDTEMELHLRHKISPEDII
;
A
#
# COMPACT_ATOMS: atom_id res chain seq x y z
N MET A 1 -56.61 -29.97 -45.87
CA MET A 1 -55.53 -30.81 -46.44
C MET A 1 -54.22 -30.13 -46.11
N ASP A 2 -53.95 -29.88 -44.83
CA ASP A 2 -53.45 -30.86 -43.84
C ASP A 2 -52.00 -31.25 -44.16
N ALA A 3 -51.05 -30.64 -43.47
CA ALA A 3 -50.28 -31.32 -42.43
C ALA A 3 -49.19 -30.37 -41.89
N ASP A 4 -49.27 -30.23 -40.57
CA ASP A 4 -48.40 -29.59 -39.61
C ASP A 4 -46.99 -30.23 -39.57
N ASN A 5 -45.94 -29.41 -39.35
CA ASN A 5 -44.64 -29.83 -38.82
C ASN A 5 -43.74 -28.61 -38.57
N THR A 6 -43.75 -28.13 -37.32
CA THR A 6 -42.79 -27.15 -36.80
C THR A 6 -41.77 -27.86 -35.90
N PRO A 7 -40.45 -27.66 -36.05
CA PRO A 7 -39.47 -28.26 -35.15
C PRO A 7 -39.18 -27.36 -33.93
N SER A 8 -39.25 -27.95 -32.74
CA SER A 8 -38.97 -27.33 -31.44
C SER A 8 -37.46 -27.29 -31.13
N PRO A 9 -36.94 -26.25 -30.47
CA PRO A 9 -35.54 -26.18 -30.01
C PRO A 9 -35.32 -26.91 -28.67
N PRO A 10 -34.06 -27.26 -28.32
CA PRO A 10 -33.77 -28.04 -27.12
C PRO A 10 -33.80 -27.17 -25.85
N ALA A 11 -34.45 -27.68 -24.81
CA ALA A 11 -34.56 -27.07 -23.50
C ALA A 11 -33.34 -27.42 -22.61
N THR A 12 -32.68 -26.38 -22.11
CA THR A 12 -31.75 -26.42 -20.97
C THR A 12 -32.55 -26.52 -19.67
N ALA A 13 -32.07 -27.36 -18.77
CA ALA A 13 -32.65 -27.57 -17.45
C ALA A 13 -32.28 -26.41 -16.52
N ASP A 14 -33.28 -25.85 -15.85
CA ASP A 14 -33.07 -25.02 -14.66
C ASP A 14 -33.88 -25.58 -13.49
N ILE A 15 -33.20 -25.58 -12.35
CA ILE A 15 -33.66 -26.07 -11.05
C ILE A 15 -34.29 -24.89 -10.34
N SER A 16 -35.51 -25.04 -9.82
CA SER A 16 -36.07 -24.08 -8.86
C SER A 16 -36.92 -24.81 -7.82
N GLU A 17 -36.52 -24.61 -6.57
CA GLU A 17 -37.25 -24.96 -5.36
C GLU A 17 -38.53 -24.10 -5.22
N ALA A 18 -39.59 -24.70 -4.67
CA ALA A 18 -40.80 -24.01 -4.25
C ALA A 18 -41.00 -24.14 -2.72
N PRO A 19 -41.57 -23.13 -2.05
CA PRO A 19 -41.73 -23.10 -0.59
C PRO A 19 -43.09 -23.65 -0.11
N ALA A 20 -43.18 -23.77 1.22
CA ALA A 20 -44.13 -24.52 2.03
C ALA A 20 -45.64 -24.22 1.85
N THR A 21 -46.45 -25.28 1.88
CA THR A 21 -47.88 -25.24 2.23
C THR A 21 -48.22 -26.32 3.26
N SER A 22 -49.00 -25.90 4.25
CA SER A 22 -49.44 -26.61 5.44
C SER A 22 -50.50 -27.70 5.19
N ALA A 23 -50.33 -28.77 5.98
CA ALA A 23 -51.21 -29.89 6.33
C ALA A 23 -52.67 -29.94 5.81
N SER A 24 -52.99 -31.00 5.07
CA SER A 24 -54.18 -31.84 5.26
C SER A 24 -54.07 -33.14 4.42
N GLU A 25 -54.02 -34.26 5.15
CA GLU A 25 -54.35 -35.65 4.76
C GLU A 25 -53.92 -36.18 3.38
N ARG A 26 -52.74 -36.81 3.34
CA ARG A 26 -52.57 -38.07 2.58
C ARG A 26 -51.96 -39.11 3.51
N GLN A 27 -52.71 -40.18 3.74
CA GLN A 27 -52.23 -41.39 4.37
C GLN A 27 -50.96 -41.87 3.65
N ARG A 28 -49.87 -42.03 4.39
CA ARG A 28 -48.73 -42.84 3.93
C ARG A 28 -49.21 -44.29 3.93
N GLU A 29 -49.40 -44.86 2.74
CA GLU A 29 -49.29 -46.30 2.60
C GLU A 29 -47.82 -46.65 2.86
N GLU A 30 -47.56 -47.31 3.99
CA GLU A 30 -46.31 -48.05 4.15
C GLU A 30 -46.26 -49.11 3.04
N PRO A 31 -45.11 -49.31 2.38
CA PRO A 31 -44.99 -50.41 1.44
C PRO A 31 -45.18 -51.72 2.22
N ASP A 32 -46.28 -52.42 1.93
CA ASP A 32 -46.59 -53.75 2.44
C ASP A 32 -45.51 -54.71 1.95
N PHE A 33 -44.55 -54.99 2.81
CA PHE A 33 -43.46 -55.90 2.54
C PHE A 33 -43.97 -57.34 2.66
N ASP A 34 -44.44 -57.89 1.54
CA ASP A 34 -44.89 -59.28 1.46
C ASP A 34 -43.72 -60.24 1.75
N ALA A 35 -43.75 -60.85 2.96
CA ALA A 35 -42.72 -61.73 3.47
C ALA A 35 -42.55 -63.04 2.67
N GLU A 36 -43.50 -63.38 1.78
CA GLU A 36 -43.41 -64.52 0.88
C GLU A 36 -42.64 -64.22 -0.42
N THR A 37 -42.54 -62.95 -0.83
CA THR A 37 -41.79 -62.53 -2.03
C THR A 37 -40.34 -62.13 -1.72
N MET A 38 -40.00 -61.96 -0.44
CA MET A 38 -38.64 -61.65 -0.02
C MET A 38 -37.68 -62.84 -0.23
N ARG A 39 -36.60 -62.58 -0.96
CA ARG A 39 -35.58 -63.57 -1.30
C ARG A 39 -34.80 -64.01 -0.05
N LYS A 40 -35.15 -65.17 0.53
CA LYS A 40 -34.50 -65.75 1.74
C LYS A 40 -33.10 -66.36 1.51
N THR A 41 -32.57 -66.30 0.29
CA THR A 41 -31.26 -66.90 -0.04
C THR A 41 -30.11 -65.98 0.31
N ARG A 42 -29.13 -66.47 1.08
CA ARG A 42 -27.87 -65.76 1.36
C ARG A 42 -27.25 -65.25 0.05
N PRO A 43 -26.65 -64.05 0.03
CA PRO A 43 -26.05 -63.51 -1.18
C PRO A 43 -25.07 -64.54 -1.74
N GLY A 44 -25.30 -64.96 -2.98
CA GLY A 44 -24.48 -65.98 -3.62
C GLY A 44 -23.01 -65.53 -3.64
N LEU A 45 -22.10 -66.48 -3.41
CA LEU A 45 -20.65 -66.23 -3.28
C LEU A 45 -20.10 -65.29 -4.36
N LYS A 46 -20.62 -65.42 -5.60
CA LYS A 46 -20.27 -64.56 -6.75
C LYS A 46 -20.47 -63.06 -6.50
N ARG A 47 -21.56 -62.66 -5.83
CA ARG A 47 -21.84 -61.25 -5.51
C ARG A 47 -20.91 -60.73 -4.43
N PHE A 48 -20.61 -61.57 -3.43
CA PHE A 48 -19.65 -61.24 -2.37
C PHE A 48 -18.23 -61.08 -2.93
N THR A 49 -17.81 -61.96 -3.84
CA THR A 49 -16.52 -61.85 -4.53
C THR A 49 -16.44 -60.57 -5.37
N LEU A 50 -17.53 -60.18 -6.04
CA LEU A 50 -17.58 -58.95 -6.84
C LEU A 50 -17.51 -57.70 -5.95
N THR A 51 -18.24 -57.65 -4.83
CA THR A 51 -18.14 -56.52 -3.89
C THR A 51 -16.77 -56.42 -3.23
N LEU A 52 -16.16 -57.56 -2.88
CA LEU A 52 -14.84 -57.60 -2.26
C LEU A 52 -13.74 -57.17 -3.24
N THR A 53 -13.85 -57.57 -4.52
CA THR A 53 -12.88 -57.16 -5.56
C THR A 53 -12.97 -55.67 -5.87
N VAL A 54 -14.17 -55.10 -5.96
CA VAL A 54 -14.36 -53.65 -6.10
C VAL A 54 -13.77 -52.91 -4.89
N LEU A 55 -14.08 -53.34 -3.66
CA LEU A 55 -13.52 -52.72 -2.45
C LEU A 55 -11.98 -52.78 -2.43
N LEU A 56 -11.39 -53.92 -2.78
CA LEU A 56 -9.93 -54.04 -2.86
C LEU A 56 -9.32 -53.08 -3.90
N SER A 57 -9.99 -52.87 -5.03
CA SER A 57 -9.51 -51.91 -6.05
C SER A 57 -9.49 -50.48 -5.53
N PHE A 58 -10.48 -50.08 -4.72
CA PHE A 58 -10.47 -48.76 -4.05
C PHE A 58 -9.38 -48.67 -2.98
N LEU A 59 -9.18 -49.71 -2.16
CA LEU A 59 -8.13 -49.73 -1.14
C LEU A 59 -6.72 -49.67 -1.74
N LEU A 60 -6.51 -50.30 -2.89
CA LEU A 60 -5.24 -50.25 -3.63
C LEU A 60 -5.03 -48.88 -4.31
N GLY A 61 -6.09 -48.20 -4.74
CA GLY A 61 -6.03 -46.86 -5.34
C GLY A 61 -5.95 -45.71 -4.33
N LEU A 62 -6.43 -45.91 -3.10
CA LEU A 62 -6.41 -44.92 -2.02
C LEU A 62 -5.01 -44.34 -1.73
N PRO A 63 -3.91 -45.11 -1.61
CA PRO A 63 -2.58 -44.54 -1.39
C PRO A 63 -2.11 -43.66 -2.55
N PHE A 64 -2.47 -43.99 -3.79
CA PHE A 64 -2.17 -43.13 -4.95
C PHE A 64 -2.99 -41.85 -4.93
N LEU A 65 -4.27 -41.95 -4.59
CA LEU A 65 -5.14 -40.78 -4.45
C LEU A 65 -4.61 -39.86 -3.37
N LEU A 66 -4.31 -40.39 -2.17
CA LEU A 66 -3.71 -39.64 -1.06
C LEU A 66 -2.37 -39.01 -1.45
N LYS A 67 -1.54 -39.72 -2.22
CA LYS A 67 -0.26 -39.17 -2.72
C LYS A 67 -0.46 -38.08 -3.78
N SER A 68 -1.50 -38.17 -4.60
CA SER A 68 -1.82 -37.16 -5.62
C SER A 68 -2.44 -35.89 -5.06
N VAL A 69 -3.13 -35.99 -3.91
CA VAL A 69 -3.68 -34.83 -3.18
C VAL A 69 -2.75 -34.32 -2.08
N GLU A 70 -1.58 -34.92 -1.92
CA GLU A 70 -0.56 -34.42 -1.00
C GLU A 70 0.01 -33.12 -1.56
N ILE A 71 -0.45 -32.00 -0.99
CA ILE A 71 0.09 -30.68 -1.29
C ILE A 71 1.49 -30.62 -0.67
N TYR A 72 2.51 -30.85 -1.49
CA TYR A 72 3.90 -30.65 -1.08
C TYR A 72 4.17 -29.15 -0.98
N ARG A 73 4.11 -28.62 0.24
CA ARG A 73 4.64 -27.29 0.54
C ARG A 73 6.10 -27.44 0.89
N SER A 74 6.98 -26.69 0.22
CA SER A 74 8.37 -26.57 0.63
C SER A 74 8.38 -26.13 2.10
N PRO A 75 9.09 -26.85 3.00
CA PRO A 75 9.20 -26.41 4.38
C PRO A 75 9.83 -25.01 4.38
N LEU A 76 9.13 -24.05 4.97
CA LEU A 76 9.68 -22.71 5.16
C LEU A 76 10.93 -22.83 6.03
N PRO A 77 12.06 -22.21 5.63
CA PRO A 77 13.30 -22.33 6.37
C PRO A 77 13.27 -21.38 7.58
N PHE A 78 12.43 -21.70 8.58
CA PHE A 78 12.22 -20.85 9.75
C PHE A 78 13.52 -20.49 10.46
N ARG A 79 14.45 -21.44 10.58
CA ARG A 79 15.76 -21.17 11.19
C ARG A 79 16.58 -20.18 10.39
N GLU A 80 16.59 -20.28 9.06
CA GLU A 80 17.33 -19.32 8.21
C GLU A 80 16.68 -17.94 8.24
N ILE A 81 15.35 -17.88 8.33
CA ILE A 81 14.60 -16.62 8.50
C ILE A 81 14.90 -15.99 9.86
N ASP A 82 14.87 -16.77 10.94
CA ASP A 82 15.18 -16.32 12.29
C ASP A 82 16.66 -15.90 12.40
N ASP A 83 17.57 -16.68 11.82
CA ASP A 83 19.00 -16.39 11.79
C ASP A 83 19.29 -15.13 10.96
N LEU A 84 18.61 -14.94 9.83
CA LEU A 84 18.71 -13.72 9.02
C LEU A 84 18.11 -12.52 9.73
N SER A 85 16.96 -12.66 10.39
CA SER A 85 16.34 -11.61 11.20
C SER A 85 17.28 -11.19 12.32
N ALA A 86 17.83 -12.16 13.07
CA ALA A 86 18.79 -11.91 14.13
C ALA A 86 20.10 -11.29 13.58
N ALA A 87 20.55 -11.69 12.39
CA ALA A 87 21.70 -11.08 11.72
C ALA A 87 21.44 -9.62 11.31
N VAL A 88 20.24 -9.31 10.81
CA VAL A 88 19.83 -7.94 10.45
C VAL A 88 19.62 -7.07 11.68
N GLU A 89 19.08 -7.62 12.77
CA GLU A 89 18.96 -6.91 14.05
C GLU A 89 20.32 -6.65 14.70
N SER A 90 21.26 -7.60 14.59
CA SER A 90 22.60 -7.44 15.15
C SER A 90 23.54 -6.57 14.31
N ASN A 91 23.35 -6.53 12.99
CA ASN A 91 24.07 -5.65 12.06
C ASN A 91 23.08 -4.91 11.16
N PRO A 92 22.39 -3.87 11.68
CA PRO A 92 21.45 -3.11 10.89
C PRO A 92 22.16 -2.45 9.70
N LEU A 93 21.49 -2.48 8.55
CA LEU A 93 21.96 -1.75 7.37
C LEU A 93 21.93 -0.26 7.68
N HIS A 94 23.12 0.34 7.74
CA HIS A 94 23.29 1.77 7.94
C HIS A 94 23.59 2.46 6.61
N PHE A 95 22.79 3.46 6.27
CA PHE A 95 23.09 4.29 5.10
C PHE A 95 24.13 5.36 5.46
N PRO A 96 25.15 5.58 4.61
CA PRO A 96 26.10 6.68 4.79
C PRO A 96 25.40 8.00 4.44
N CYS A 97 24.83 8.65 5.45
CA CYS A 97 24.24 9.97 5.30
C CYS A 97 25.28 11.06 5.57
N GLN A 98 25.22 12.11 4.77
CA GLN A 98 26.02 13.32 4.97
C GLN A 98 25.07 14.49 5.17
N PHE A 99 25.30 15.27 6.22
CA PHE A 99 24.47 16.42 6.55
C PHE A 99 25.23 17.71 6.32
N GLN A 100 24.55 18.70 5.77
CA GLN A 100 25.06 20.04 5.55
C GLN A 100 24.08 21.07 6.09
N ALA A 101 24.55 22.01 6.90
CA ALA A 101 23.78 23.15 7.36
C ALA A 101 24.39 24.44 6.81
N VAL A 102 23.56 25.29 6.21
CA VAL A 102 24.01 26.57 5.63
C VAL A 102 23.32 27.71 6.36
N PHE A 103 24.09 28.56 7.04
CA PHE A 103 23.60 29.70 7.81
C PHE A 103 23.82 30.99 7.03
N VAL A 104 22.74 31.74 6.78
CA VAL A 104 22.73 32.94 5.94
C VAL A 104 22.07 34.10 6.69
N GLY A 105 22.69 35.28 6.62
CA GLY A 105 22.16 36.50 7.26
C GLY A 105 22.51 36.64 8.75
N PHE A 106 23.44 35.83 9.25
CA PHE A 106 23.96 35.90 10.62
C PHE A 106 25.18 36.84 10.60
N GLY A 107 24.95 38.14 10.83
CA GLY A 107 25.93 39.22 10.66
C GLY A 107 27.37 38.91 11.12
N VAL A 108 27.73 39.32 12.34
CA VAL A 108 28.99 38.88 12.96
C VAL A 108 28.69 37.58 13.71
N PRO A 109 29.27 36.44 13.32
CA PRO A 109 28.96 35.16 13.95
C PRO A 109 29.44 35.15 15.41
N SER A 110 28.57 34.70 16.31
CA SER A 110 28.97 34.47 17.71
C SER A 110 29.71 33.14 17.86
N PHE A 111 29.44 32.18 16.97
CA PHE A 111 30.07 30.87 16.92
C PHE A 111 30.79 30.64 15.59
N THR A 112 31.89 29.90 15.65
CA THR A 112 32.58 29.41 14.44
C THR A 112 31.78 28.28 13.79
N ALA A 113 32.01 28.04 12.48
CA ALA A 113 31.38 26.93 11.77
C ALA A 113 31.63 25.57 12.46
N ASN A 114 32.82 25.37 13.04
CA ASN A 114 33.17 24.16 13.79
C ASN A 114 32.36 24.01 15.09
N GLU A 115 32.19 25.11 15.85
CA GLU A 115 31.39 25.08 17.08
C GLU A 115 29.91 24.79 16.80
N LEU A 116 29.35 25.38 15.74
CA LEU A 116 27.99 25.07 15.29
C LEU A 116 27.87 23.61 14.84
N SER A 117 28.86 23.11 14.11
CA SER A 117 28.92 21.71 13.68
C SER A 117 28.83 20.75 14.87
N MET A 118 29.70 20.94 15.88
CA MET A 118 29.70 20.13 17.10
C MET A 118 28.40 20.27 17.90
N SER A 119 27.81 21.47 17.93
CA SER A 119 26.55 21.73 18.63
C SER A 119 25.38 21.00 17.97
N ILE A 120 25.28 21.04 16.64
CA ILE A 120 24.27 20.30 15.87
C ILE A 120 24.44 18.80 16.08
N GLU A 121 25.66 18.28 15.96
CA GLU A 121 25.96 16.86 16.19
C GLU A 121 25.56 16.40 17.60
N SER A 122 25.87 17.20 18.62
CA SER A 122 25.47 16.91 20.01
C SER A 122 23.95 16.87 20.17
N HIS A 123 23.23 17.79 19.53
CA HIS A 123 21.76 17.80 19.55
C HIS A 123 21.16 16.62 18.77
N MET A 124 21.74 16.23 17.64
CA MET A 124 21.33 15.05 16.88
C MET A 124 21.50 13.78 17.72
N GLN A 125 22.63 13.60 18.40
CA GLN A 125 22.86 12.44 19.27
C GLN A 125 21.83 12.35 20.40
N LYS A 126 21.46 13.48 21.01
CA LYS A 126 20.42 13.52 22.06
C LYS A 126 19.03 13.12 21.53
N LEU A 127 18.70 13.50 20.30
CA LEU A 127 17.44 13.13 19.66
C LEU A 127 17.45 11.65 19.24
N ALA A 128 18.54 11.17 18.63
CA ALA A 128 18.69 9.79 18.20
C ALA A 128 18.76 8.79 19.38
N ALA A 129 19.31 9.18 20.54
CA ALA A 129 19.31 8.30 21.72
C ALA A 129 17.90 8.05 22.29
N LYS A 130 16.92 8.88 21.94
CA LYS A 130 15.53 8.74 22.38
C LYS A 130 14.71 7.85 21.44
N ASP A 131 15.01 7.89 20.15
CA ASP A 131 14.30 7.15 19.10
C ASP A 131 15.16 5.94 18.67
N SER A 132 14.82 4.75 19.19
CA SER A 132 15.55 3.50 18.96
C SER A 132 15.97 3.29 17.50
N THR A 133 17.23 2.89 17.28
CA THR A 133 17.85 2.63 15.98
C THR A 133 16.99 1.75 15.07
N PHE A 134 16.43 2.36 14.02
CA PHE A 134 15.66 1.66 12.99
C PHE A 134 16.59 1.09 11.92
N CYS A 135 16.31 -0.14 11.47
CA CYS A 135 16.95 -0.73 10.29
C CYS A 135 16.67 0.16 9.07
N GLY A 136 17.70 0.48 8.27
CA GLY A 136 17.58 1.36 7.12
C GLY A 136 17.64 2.87 7.43
N ALA A 137 18.04 3.26 8.64
CA ALA A 137 18.32 4.65 9.00
C ALA A 137 19.77 5.07 8.70
N CYS A 138 20.04 6.38 8.81
CA CYS A 138 21.40 6.92 8.74
C CYS A 138 22.28 6.39 9.87
N SER A 139 23.58 6.22 9.60
CA SER A 139 24.53 5.78 10.63
C SER A 139 24.67 6.80 11.76
N ASN A 140 24.90 6.33 12.99
CA ASN A 140 25.12 7.22 14.15
C ASN A 140 26.41 8.06 14.03
N ASN A 141 27.31 7.70 13.11
CA ASN A 141 28.55 8.40 12.82
C ASN A 141 28.38 9.43 11.70
N SER A 142 27.19 10.02 11.59
CA SER A 142 26.91 11.04 10.60
C SER A 142 27.65 12.33 10.94
N SER A 143 28.56 12.75 10.06
CA SER A 143 29.22 14.05 10.19
C SER A 143 28.31 15.17 9.68
N VAL A 144 28.32 16.28 10.40
CA VAL A 144 27.66 17.52 9.95
C VAL A 144 28.72 18.44 9.38
N SER A 145 28.44 19.03 8.23
CA SER A 145 29.20 20.14 7.67
C SER A 145 28.40 21.41 7.84
N VAL A 146 29.06 22.50 8.20
CA VAL A 146 28.43 23.81 8.40
C VAL A 146 29.11 24.81 7.48
N THR A 147 28.28 25.56 6.75
CA THR A 147 28.71 26.75 6.02
C THR A 147 28.05 27.97 6.67
N LEU A 148 28.84 28.99 6.94
CA LEU A 148 28.36 30.25 7.50
C LEU A 148 28.65 31.38 6.51
N GLU A 149 27.59 31.97 5.96
CA GLU A 149 27.65 32.97 4.91
C GLU A 149 27.40 34.37 5.49
N SER A 150 28.35 35.28 5.25
CA SER A 150 28.25 36.69 5.64
C SER A 150 28.55 37.58 4.44
N SER A 151 27.49 38.19 3.88
CA SER A 151 27.47 39.22 2.82
C SER A 151 28.12 38.89 1.46
N SER A 152 29.05 37.93 1.39
CA SER A 152 29.63 37.31 0.17
C SER A 152 30.75 36.31 0.50
N ASP A 153 31.30 36.35 1.72
CA ASP A 153 32.28 35.36 2.20
C ASP A 153 31.57 34.20 2.91
N CYS A 154 32.12 32.99 2.74
CA CYS A 154 31.72 31.81 3.52
C CYS A 154 32.85 31.27 4.38
N LEU A 155 32.49 30.88 5.58
CA LEU A 155 33.33 30.09 6.49
C LEU A 155 32.80 28.65 6.50
N TYR A 156 33.71 27.69 6.36
CA TYR A 156 33.37 26.27 6.28
C TYR A 156 33.90 25.52 7.50
N SER A 157 33.14 24.55 8.02
CA SER A 157 33.67 23.57 8.97
C SER A 157 34.45 22.45 8.28
N ASN A 158 34.02 22.06 7.08
CA ASN A 158 34.70 21.11 6.20
C ASN A 158 34.77 21.66 4.76
N ASN A 159 35.95 21.63 4.15
CA ASN A 159 36.21 22.14 2.80
C ASN A 159 35.74 21.21 1.68
N ASP A 160 35.33 19.98 2.00
CA ASP A 160 34.89 18.99 1.01
C ASP A 160 33.51 19.33 0.39
N LEU A 161 32.69 20.13 1.09
CA LEU A 161 31.31 20.45 0.72
C LEU A 161 31.17 21.97 0.47
N GLN A 162 31.45 22.39 -0.76
CA GLN A 162 31.54 23.81 -1.09
C GLN A 162 30.19 24.40 -1.52
N TRP A 163 29.52 25.08 -0.59
CA TRP A 163 28.38 25.95 -0.92
C TRP A 163 28.82 27.16 -1.77
N LYS A 164 27.98 27.59 -2.71
CA LYS A 164 28.24 28.79 -3.52
C LYS A 164 27.81 30.05 -2.74
N CYS A 165 28.77 30.75 -2.13
CA CYS A 165 28.51 31.99 -1.40
C CYS A 165 27.79 33.02 -2.29
N GLY A 166 26.84 33.75 -1.73
CA GLY A 166 26.02 34.71 -2.45
C GLY A 166 24.94 34.08 -3.33
N ALA A 167 24.79 32.75 -3.34
CA ALA A 167 23.75 32.08 -4.14
C ALA A 167 22.32 32.48 -3.72
N LEU A 168 22.14 32.99 -2.51
CA LEU A 168 20.83 33.45 -2.02
C LEU A 168 20.65 34.97 -2.07
N ASN A 169 21.53 35.70 -2.75
CA ASN A 169 21.37 37.15 -2.93
C ASN A 169 20.09 37.51 -3.72
N ASP A 170 19.62 36.61 -4.59
CA ASP A 170 18.39 36.75 -5.37
C ASP A 170 17.12 36.28 -4.63
N LEU A 171 17.21 35.96 -3.32
CA LEU A 171 16.10 35.41 -2.54
C LEU A 171 14.84 36.30 -2.57
N ASN A 172 15.01 37.62 -2.66
CA ASN A 172 13.91 38.58 -2.71
C ASN A 172 13.07 38.46 -4.00
N LYS A 173 13.55 37.76 -5.04
CA LYS A 173 12.78 37.47 -6.26
C LYS A 173 11.63 36.48 -6.01
N PHE A 174 11.75 35.66 -4.97
CA PHE A 174 10.74 34.68 -4.58
C PHE A 174 9.70 35.26 -3.59
N GLU A 175 9.82 36.55 -3.25
CA GLU A 175 8.86 37.32 -2.43
C GLU A 175 7.81 38.06 -3.28
N GLY A 176 7.54 37.60 -4.50
CA GLY A 176 6.52 38.19 -5.36
C GLY A 176 5.12 38.14 -4.75
N SER A 177 4.49 39.31 -4.56
CA SER A 177 3.07 39.48 -4.16
C SER A 177 2.66 39.00 -2.76
N GLY A 178 3.59 38.93 -1.81
CA GLY A 178 3.26 38.68 -0.40
C GLY A 178 2.97 37.22 -0.04
N LYS A 179 3.21 36.28 -0.96
CA LYS A 179 3.16 34.84 -0.70
C LYS A 179 4.40 34.16 -1.27
N TYR A 180 5.27 33.67 -0.40
CA TYR A 180 6.45 32.88 -0.77
C TYR A 180 6.01 31.63 -1.54
N ASP A 181 6.52 31.46 -2.76
CA ASP A 181 6.30 30.27 -3.58
C ASP A 181 7.34 29.21 -3.22
N ASP A 182 6.93 28.25 -2.39
CA ASP A 182 7.79 27.17 -1.92
C ASP A 182 8.21 26.22 -3.06
N GLU A 183 7.39 26.07 -4.11
CA GLU A 183 7.71 25.16 -5.22
C GLU A 183 8.81 25.74 -6.11
N LEU A 184 8.70 27.03 -6.46
CA LEU A 184 9.75 27.71 -7.23
C LEU A 184 11.07 27.77 -6.45
N PHE A 185 11.00 27.94 -5.13
CA PHE A 185 12.20 27.97 -4.30
C PHE A 185 12.86 26.60 -4.14
N ASP A 186 12.07 25.51 -4.03
CA ASP A 186 12.56 24.13 -4.01
C ASP A 186 13.33 23.76 -5.29
N ASP A 187 12.77 24.10 -6.46
CA ASP A 187 13.44 23.87 -7.74
C ASP A 187 14.69 24.75 -7.91
N TYR A 188 14.69 25.98 -7.39
CA TYR A 188 15.87 26.83 -7.37
C TYR A 188 16.99 26.22 -6.51
N LEU A 189 16.68 25.78 -5.28
CA LEU A 189 17.64 25.14 -4.38
C LEU A 189 18.18 23.83 -4.97
N LYS A 190 17.35 23.03 -5.65
CA LYS A 190 17.78 21.85 -6.40
C LYS A 190 18.87 22.20 -7.43
N SER A 191 18.70 23.29 -8.17
CA SER A 191 19.68 23.73 -9.17
C SER A 191 21.00 24.18 -8.54
N LEU A 192 20.95 24.78 -7.35
CA LEU A 192 22.13 25.23 -6.60
C LEU A 192 22.91 24.07 -5.98
N LEU A 193 22.20 23.07 -5.45
CA LEU A 193 22.76 21.93 -4.73
C LEU A 193 23.10 20.75 -5.65
N GLY A 194 22.55 20.72 -6.86
CA GLY A 194 22.58 19.58 -7.79
C GLY A 194 23.93 19.21 -8.41
N ASP A 195 25.01 19.95 -8.12
CA ASP A 195 26.30 19.80 -8.82
C ASP A 195 27.53 19.64 -7.87
N ASN A 196 27.30 19.52 -6.56
CA ASN A 196 28.37 19.40 -5.56
C ASN A 196 28.75 17.95 -5.21
N GLY A 197 28.43 16.99 -6.09
CA GLY A 197 28.83 15.60 -5.91
C GLY A 197 30.33 15.45 -6.08
N SER A 198 31.08 15.49 -4.98
CA SER A 198 32.48 15.03 -4.98
C SER A 198 32.50 13.57 -5.48
N PRO A 199 33.32 13.23 -6.49
CA PRO A 199 33.39 11.88 -7.03
C PRO A 199 33.88 10.82 -6.02
N ASN A 200 34.38 11.26 -4.84
CA ASN A 200 34.97 10.39 -3.83
C ASN A 200 34.01 10.00 -2.69
N HIS A 201 32.83 10.61 -2.57
CA HIS A 201 31.87 10.29 -1.51
C HIS A 201 30.59 9.69 -2.09
N GLY A 202 30.41 8.38 -1.87
CA GLY A 202 29.30 7.58 -2.42
C GLY A 202 27.92 7.83 -1.78
N GLY A 203 27.58 9.06 -1.39
CA GLY A 203 26.29 9.41 -0.78
C GLY A 203 25.80 10.79 -1.23
N LYS A 204 24.47 11.00 -1.33
CA LYS A 204 23.92 12.34 -1.58
C LYS A 204 23.75 13.09 -0.26
N ILE A 205 24.03 14.39 -0.29
CA ILE A 205 24.05 15.26 0.89
C ILE A 205 22.63 15.76 1.23
N TYR A 206 22.29 15.74 2.51
CA TYR A 206 21.06 16.31 3.05
C TYR A 206 21.34 17.72 3.56
N THR A 207 20.68 18.73 2.99
CA THR A 207 21.03 20.14 3.26
C THR A 207 19.90 20.89 3.96
N VAL A 208 20.19 21.53 5.09
CA VAL A 208 19.26 22.48 5.73
C VAL A 208 19.80 23.90 5.57
N ILE A 209 19.05 24.76 4.90
CA ILE A 209 19.38 26.17 4.73
C ILE A 209 18.65 26.98 5.80
N VAL A 210 19.38 27.87 6.46
CA VAL A 210 18.91 28.65 7.59
C VAL A 210 19.09 30.12 7.24
N VAL A 211 18.00 30.82 6.96
CA VAL A 211 18.00 32.23 6.56
C VAL A 211 17.42 33.08 7.68
N ARG A 212 18.26 33.89 8.31
CA ARG A 212 17.82 34.88 9.29
C ARG A 212 17.24 36.10 8.57
N LYS A 213 15.98 36.43 8.86
CA LYS A 213 15.32 37.67 8.44
C LYS A 213 14.74 38.38 9.66
N GLU A 214 15.29 39.55 10.00
CA GLU A 214 14.83 40.34 11.16
C GLU A 214 13.41 40.90 10.97
N GLU A 215 12.97 41.08 9.72
CA GLU A 215 11.66 41.64 9.36
C GLU A 215 10.50 40.63 9.51
N MET A 216 10.79 39.34 9.64
CA MET A 216 9.80 38.27 9.71
C MET A 216 9.70 37.73 11.14
N GLU A 217 8.61 38.04 11.85
CA GLU A 217 8.41 37.61 13.24
C GLU A 217 8.19 36.09 13.38
N GLU A 218 7.56 35.45 12.39
CA GLU A 218 7.30 34.01 12.39
C GLU A 218 8.45 33.22 11.79
N VAL A 219 8.78 32.08 12.40
CA VAL A 219 9.76 31.14 11.86
C VAL A 219 9.03 30.10 11.00
N ARG A 220 9.29 30.14 9.70
CA ARG A 220 8.77 29.17 8.74
C ARG A 220 9.84 28.13 8.42
N ALA A 221 9.50 26.86 8.56
CA ALA A 221 10.35 25.74 8.13
C ALA A 221 9.62 24.92 7.07
N VAL A 222 10.29 24.59 5.98
CA VAL A 222 9.74 23.84 4.86
C VAL A 222 10.72 22.73 4.47
N VAL A 223 10.17 21.55 4.19
CA VAL A 223 10.92 20.39 3.71
C VAL A 223 10.71 20.30 2.21
N GLY A 224 11.80 20.39 1.44
CA GLY A 224 11.79 20.36 -0.01
C GLY A 224 11.68 18.95 -0.59
N LYS A 225 11.42 18.85 -1.90
CA LYS A 225 11.30 17.57 -2.62
C LYS A 225 12.68 16.91 -2.83
N TYR A 226 13.77 17.68 -2.81
CA TYR A 226 15.10 17.22 -3.23
C TYR A 226 16.15 17.18 -2.10
N ARG A 227 15.90 16.40 -1.04
CA ARG A 227 16.84 16.17 0.09
C ARG A 227 17.40 17.45 0.71
N HIS A 228 16.58 18.50 0.70
CA HIS A 228 16.92 19.74 1.34
C HIS A 228 15.70 20.31 2.06
N ALA A 229 15.94 21.21 2.99
CA ALA A 229 14.93 21.93 3.72
C ALA A 229 15.42 23.35 3.97
N TRP A 230 14.51 24.28 4.22
CA TRP A 230 14.87 25.65 4.57
C TRP A 230 14.07 26.17 5.75
N ILE A 231 14.71 27.04 6.52
CA ILE A 231 14.15 27.75 7.66
C ILE A 231 14.35 29.23 7.41
N VAL A 232 13.26 30.01 7.45
CA VAL A 232 13.27 31.45 7.22
C VAL A 232 12.54 32.12 8.38
N GLY A 233 13.13 33.17 8.94
CA GLY A 233 12.49 33.98 9.99
C GLY A 233 13.50 34.56 10.97
N ARG A 234 12.98 35.08 12.08
CA ARG A 234 13.79 35.65 13.17
C ARG A 234 14.06 34.62 14.27
N PHE A 235 15.33 34.22 14.43
CA PHE A 235 15.73 33.28 15.48
C PHE A 235 17.23 33.39 15.84
N SER A 236 17.58 32.99 17.06
CA SER A 236 18.97 32.95 17.55
C SER A 236 19.75 31.79 16.93
N GLU A 237 21.08 31.82 17.02
CA GLU A 237 21.94 30.74 16.53
C GLU A 237 21.65 29.41 17.26
N GLU A 238 21.38 29.45 18.56
CA GLU A 238 21.05 28.27 19.36
C GLU A 238 19.68 27.69 18.99
N ALA A 239 18.68 28.55 18.76
CA ALA A 239 17.37 28.12 18.31
C ALA A 239 17.45 27.49 16.91
N ALA A 240 18.28 28.06 16.03
CA ALA A 240 18.57 27.50 14.71
C ALA A 240 19.18 26.11 14.80
N VAL A 241 20.24 25.95 15.61
CA VAL A 241 20.93 24.67 15.82
C VAL A 241 19.96 23.58 16.26
N LYS A 242 19.09 23.89 17.23
CA LYS A 242 18.08 22.94 17.69
C LYS A 242 17.12 22.54 16.57
N LYS A 243 16.63 23.51 15.79
CA LYS A 243 15.72 23.24 14.67
C LYS A 243 16.36 22.44 13.54
N VAL A 244 17.61 22.74 13.21
CA VAL A 244 18.39 21.97 12.21
C VAL A 244 18.54 20.52 12.66
N ALA A 245 18.93 20.29 13.92
CA ALA A 245 19.04 18.94 14.47
C ALA A 245 17.70 18.20 14.49
N GLU A 246 16.60 18.89 14.82
CA GLU A 246 15.24 18.34 14.73
C GLU A 246 14.90 17.90 13.30
N ILE A 247 15.17 18.71 12.28
CA ILE A 247 14.91 18.36 10.88
C ILE A 247 15.78 17.17 10.44
N PHE A 248 17.08 17.20 10.73
CA PHE A 248 17.97 16.10 10.38
C PHE A 248 17.49 14.77 10.97
N VAL A 249 17.21 14.71 12.27
CA VAL A 249 16.82 13.45 12.91
C VAL A 249 15.36 13.10 12.61
N LYS A 250 14.41 13.97 12.97
CA LYS A 250 12.99 13.61 12.89
C LYS A 250 12.48 13.53 11.47
N VAL A 251 13.00 14.34 10.55
CA VAL A 251 12.52 14.38 9.16
C VAL A 251 13.40 13.53 8.26
N PHE A 252 14.70 13.81 8.16
CA PHE A 252 15.55 13.11 7.19
C PHE A 252 15.95 11.69 7.60
N VAL A 253 16.20 11.44 8.89
CA VAL A 253 16.50 10.08 9.38
C VAL A 253 15.22 9.28 9.62
N ASN A 254 14.24 9.87 10.32
CA ASN A 254 13.03 9.15 10.77
C ASN A 254 11.81 9.29 9.83
N GLY A 255 11.94 10.04 8.73
CA GLY A 255 10.88 10.17 7.73
C GLY A 255 9.68 11.01 8.18
N GLY A 256 9.82 11.87 9.20
CA GLY A 256 8.76 12.75 9.68
C GLY A 256 7.71 12.06 10.53
N LYS A 257 7.95 10.83 11.00
CA LYS A 257 7.00 10.10 11.85
C LYS A 257 6.93 10.73 13.24
N GLU A 258 5.76 11.21 13.63
CA GLU A 258 5.46 11.54 15.03
C GLU A 258 5.13 10.25 15.81
N GLU A 259 5.49 10.20 17.10
CA GLU A 259 5.11 9.13 18.02
C GLU A 259 3.57 8.96 18.00
N GLY A 260 3.09 7.86 17.43
CA GLY A 260 1.65 7.56 17.32
C GLY A 260 1.08 7.54 15.88
N SER A 261 1.84 7.99 14.88
CA SER A 261 1.48 7.77 13.48
C SER A 261 1.79 6.32 13.11
N ILE A 262 0.73 5.53 12.96
CA ILE A 262 0.61 4.16 12.43
C ILE A 262 1.95 3.52 12.04
N SER A 263 2.36 2.50 12.81
CA SER A 263 3.59 1.74 12.60
C SER A 263 3.74 1.35 11.14
N GLY A 264 4.79 1.89 10.48
CA GLY A 264 5.39 1.44 9.22
C GLY A 264 4.67 0.33 8.45
N GLU A 265 3.46 0.58 7.97
CA GLU A 265 2.83 -0.24 6.95
C GLU A 265 3.40 0.19 5.62
N PHE A 266 4.66 -0.18 5.43
CA PHE A 266 5.29 -0.11 4.13
C PHE A 266 4.52 -1.08 3.22
N MET A 267 4.05 -0.58 2.08
CA MET A 267 3.55 -1.44 1.03
C MET A 267 4.68 -2.41 0.69
N PRO A 268 4.55 -3.71 1.01
CA PRO A 268 5.69 -4.61 0.96
C PRO A 268 6.14 -4.66 -0.50
N VAL A 269 7.37 -4.23 -0.77
CA VAL A 269 8.01 -4.51 -2.05
C VAL A 269 8.40 -5.98 -2.02
N GLY A 270 8.13 -6.70 -3.11
CA GLY A 270 8.51 -8.11 -3.21
C GLY A 270 10.02 -8.26 -3.00
N ALA A 271 10.48 -9.44 -2.58
CA ALA A 271 11.91 -9.73 -2.45
C ALA A 271 12.69 -9.56 -3.78
N ASP A 272 11.96 -9.51 -4.90
CA ASP A 272 12.42 -9.25 -6.24
C ASP A 272 12.40 -7.77 -6.65
N GLY A 273 12.03 -6.85 -5.74
CA GLY A 273 11.97 -5.40 -6.00
C GLY A 273 10.69 -4.95 -6.72
N ARG A 274 9.72 -5.86 -6.92
CA ARG A 274 8.49 -5.55 -7.68
C ARG A 274 7.33 -5.21 -6.75
N ILE A 275 6.49 -4.29 -7.21
CA ILE A 275 5.21 -3.95 -6.60
C ILE A 275 4.12 -4.30 -7.60
N VAL A 276 3.10 -5.05 -7.18
CA VAL A 276 1.94 -5.37 -8.00
C VAL A 276 0.72 -4.75 -7.37
N LEU A 277 0.07 -3.84 -8.09
CA LEU A 277 -1.23 -3.27 -7.72
C LEU A 277 -2.31 -4.12 -8.39
N SER A 278 -3.11 -4.81 -7.58
CA SER A 278 -4.17 -5.69 -8.05
C SER A 278 -5.54 -5.08 -7.77
N PHE A 279 -6.20 -4.62 -8.82
CA PHE A 279 -7.54 -4.05 -8.80
C PHE A 279 -8.57 -5.12 -9.07
N ASN A 280 -9.55 -5.24 -8.19
CA ASN A 280 -10.50 -6.32 -8.19
C ASN A 280 -11.91 -5.78 -8.00
N LEU A 281 -12.80 -6.07 -8.96
CA LEU A 281 -14.22 -5.78 -8.86
C LEU A 281 -14.96 -7.07 -8.47
N LEU A 282 -15.69 -7.06 -7.36
CA LEU A 282 -16.47 -8.20 -6.90
C LEU A 282 -17.95 -7.89 -6.93
N ASN A 283 -18.68 -8.61 -7.78
CA ASN A 283 -20.14 -8.62 -7.77
C ASN A 283 -20.63 -9.70 -6.81
N ALA A 284 -21.34 -9.29 -5.75
CA ALA A 284 -21.83 -10.18 -4.69
C ALA A 284 -22.92 -11.15 -5.17
N ASP A 285 -23.80 -10.70 -6.06
CA ASP A 285 -24.76 -11.55 -6.77
C ASP A 285 -24.97 -11.05 -8.21
N PRO A 286 -24.40 -11.71 -9.23
CA PRO A 286 -24.53 -11.34 -10.63
C PRO A 286 -25.95 -11.56 -11.16
N ARG A 287 -26.83 -12.26 -10.42
CA ARG A 287 -28.24 -12.44 -10.78
C ARG A 287 -29.05 -11.17 -10.54
N ASP A 288 -28.64 -10.35 -9.58
CA ASP A 288 -29.28 -9.07 -9.27
C ASP A 288 -28.82 -8.01 -10.28
N TRP A 289 -27.51 -7.84 -10.39
CA TRP A 289 -26.87 -6.95 -11.34
C TRP A 289 -25.44 -7.39 -11.58
N THR A 290 -24.95 -7.18 -12.80
CA THR A 290 -23.55 -7.40 -13.14
C THR A 290 -22.92 -6.07 -13.54
N TYR A 291 -21.97 -5.61 -12.74
CA TYR A 291 -21.14 -4.45 -13.04
C TYR A 291 -19.79 -4.86 -13.59
N ASP A 292 -19.35 -4.10 -14.59
CA ASP A 292 -18.04 -4.19 -15.22
C ASP A 292 -17.39 -2.79 -15.19
N TRP A 293 -16.06 -2.74 -15.33
CA TRP A 293 -15.30 -1.49 -15.34
C TRP A 293 -14.39 -1.40 -16.56
N GLU A 294 -14.26 -0.20 -17.11
CA GLU A 294 -13.35 0.05 -18.23
C GLU A 294 -11.95 0.42 -17.70
N PHE A 295 -11.28 -0.58 -17.12
CA PHE A 295 -10.02 -0.35 -16.41
C PHE A 295 -8.92 0.22 -17.31
N GLN A 296 -8.98 -0.02 -18.63
CA GLN A 296 -8.01 0.48 -19.59
C GLN A 296 -7.91 2.01 -19.57
N GLU A 297 -9.03 2.72 -19.44
CA GLU A 297 -9.05 4.18 -19.43
C GLU A 297 -8.38 4.73 -18.16
N ILE A 298 -8.52 4.03 -17.03
CA ILE A 298 -7.89 4.40 -15.75
C ILE A 298 -6.41 4.08 -15.78
N ASP A 299 -6.04 2.94 -16.35
CA ASP A 299 -4.64 2.56 -16.52
C ASP A 299 -3.90 3.61 -17.36
N ASP A 300 -4.47 4.01 -18.50
CA ASP A 300 -3.84 4.95 -19.41
C ASP A 300 -3.83 6.40 -18.87
N ASN A 301 -4.93 6.86 -18.27
CA ASN A 301 -5.07 8.28 -17.88
C ASN A 301 -4.58 8.58 -16.46
N LEU A 302 -4.66 7.63 -15.53
CA LEU A 302 -4.37 7.84 -14.11
C LEU A 302 -3.13 7.07 -13.65
N LEU A 303 -3.07 5.77 -13.90
CA LEU A 303 -2.03 4.91 -13.31
C LEU A 303 -0.70 5.01 -14.07
N ALA A 304 -0.72 4.97 -15.40
CA ALA A 304 0.49 4.99 -16.21
C ALA A 304 1.39 6.23 -15.96
N PRO A 305 0.87 7.46 -15.86
CA PRO A 305 1.69 8.64 -15.51
C PRO A 305 2.35 8.52 -14.14
N ILE A 306 1.62 7.99 -13.15
CA ILE A 306 2.13 7.80 -11.78
C ILE A 306 3.21 6.71 -11.78
N ILE A 307 2.98 5.60 -12.46
CA ILE A 307 3.92 4.49 -12.58
C ILE A 307 5.21 4.95 -13.27
N ASP A 308 5.12 5.74 -14.34
CA ASP A 308 6.31 6.26 -15.02
C ASP A 308 7.13 7.20 -14.12
N ALA A 309 6.45 8.03 -13.33
CA ALA A 309 7.11 8.88 -12.33
C ALA A 309 7.78 8.08 -11.20
N LEU A 310 7.19 6.95 -10.80
CA LEU A 310 7.70 6.07 -9.73
C LEU A 310 8.69 5.00 -10.22
N LYS A 311 8.86 4.86 -11.52
CA LYS A 311 9.78 3.90 -12.17
C LYS A 311 11.23 3.94 -11.65
N PRO A 312 11.80 5.08 -11.24
CA PRO A 312 13.13 5.10 -10.63
C PRO A 312 13.22 4.44 -9.25
N LEU A 313 12.08 4.25 -8.58
CA LEU A 313 12.00 3.77 -7.20
C LEU A 313 11.64 2.28 -7.12
N ALA A 314 10.74 1.81 -7.97
CA ALA A 314 10.29 0.42 -7.99
C ALA A 314 9.72 0.01 -9.35
N ASP A 315 9.77 -1.28 -9.66
CA ASP A 315 9.06 -1.86 -10.80
C ASP A 315 7.59 -2.13 -10.40
N ILE A 316 6.69 -1.26 -10.83
CA ILE A 316 5.26 -1.31 -10.50
C ILE A 316 4.50 -1.94 -11.66
N ARG A 317 3.72 -2.99 -11.37
CA ARG A 317 2.83 -3.66 -12.33
C ARG A 317 1.39 -3.55 -11.87
N VAL A 318 0.47 -3.40 -12.82
CA VAL A 318 -0.96 -3.32 -12.54
C VAL A 318 -1.67 -4.55 -13.10
N GLU A 319 -2.56 -5.13 -12.32
CA GLU A 319 -3.44 -6.23 -12.72
C GLU A 319 -4.88 -5.84 -12.39
N SER A 320 -5.83 -6.13 -13.29
CA SER A 320 -7.26 -5.88 -13.08
C SER A 320 -8.08 -7.15 -13.32
N GLN A 321 -9.02 -7.44 -12.43
CA GLN A 321 -9.90 -8.61 -12.51
C GLN A 321 -11.34 -8.27 -12.10
N VAL A 322 -12.32 -8.88 -12.76
CA VAL A 322 -13.75 -8.81 -12.40
C VAL A 322 -14.21 -10.21 -12.01
N ASN A 323 -14.59 -10.37 -10.75
CA ASN A 323 -15.02 -11.64 -10.18
C ASN A 323 -16.52 -11.64 -9.88
N SER A 324 -17.14 -12.79 -10.15
CA SER A 324 -18.57 -13.04 -9.96
C SER A 324 -18.73 -14.12 -8.90
N ASN A 325 -19.37 -13.80 -7.77
CA ASN A 325 -19.72 -14.70 -6.66
C ASN A 325 -18.61 -15.38 -5.86
N GLU A 326 -17.51 -15.80 -6.49
CA GLU A 326 -16.42 -16.49 -5.80
C GLU A 326 -15.12 -15.70 -5.89
N TRP A 327 -14.51 -15.49 -4.73
CA TRP A 327 -13.22 -14.83 -4.61
C TRP A 327 -12.24 -15.71 -3.84
N HIS A 328 -11.18 -16.17 -4.51
CA HIS A 328 -10.05 -16.80 -3.84
C HIS A 328 -9.08 -15.74 -3.35
N LEU A 329 -9.27 -15.36 -2.08
CA LEU A 329 -8.34 -14.52 -1.33
C LEU A 329 -7.06 -15.31 -1.11
N ASP A 330 -6.10 -15.21 -2.04
CA ASP A 330 -4.75 -15.70 -1.78
C ASP A 330 -4.11 -14.77 -0.73
N THR A 331 -4.21 -15.18 0.53
CA THR A 331 -3.67 -14.52 1.73
C THR A 331 -2.34 -15.15 2.16
N SER A 332 -1.70 -15.92 1.27
CA SER A 332 -0.43 -16.54 1.56
C SER A 332 0.68 -15.49 1.76
N VAL A 333 1.58 -15.75 2.70
CA VAL A 333 2.75 -14.91 3.02
C VAL A 333 3.67 -14.69 1.80
N ALA A 334 3.54 -15.52 0.76
CA ALA A 334 4.22 -15.36 -0.53
C ALA A 334 3.67 -14.21 -1.39
N ALA A 335 2.59 -13.53 -0.98
CA ALA A 335 2.02 -12.37 -1.67
C ALA A 335 2.71 -11.03 -1.33
N GLY A 336 3.83 -11.05 -0.61
CA GLY A 336 4.66 -9.85 -0.43
C GLY A 336 5.02 -9.22 -1.78
N GLY A 337 4.89 -7.91 -1.92
CA GLY A 337 4.92 -7.24 -3.23
C GLY A 337 3.55 -6.83 -3.75
N ARG A 338 2.44 -7.42 -3.26
CA ARG A 338 1.11 -7.19 -3.84
C ARG A 338 0.23 -6.33 -2.93
N SER A 339 -0.26 -5.20 -3.45
CA SER A 339 -1.31 -4.40 -2.82
C SER A 339 -2.64 -4.67 -3.52
N LYS A 340 -3.66 -5.11 -2.79
CA LYS A 340 -4.98 -5.43 -3.35
C LYS A 340 -5.93 -4.26 -3.15
N ILE A 341 -6.66 -3.93 -4.18
CA ILE A 341 -7.70 -2.90 -4.15
C ILE A 341 -8.98 -3.61 -4.58
N LEU A 342 -9.91 -3.76 -3.66
CA LEU A 342 -11.17 -4.46 -3.87
C LEU A 342 -12.32 -3.46 -3.88
N GLN A 343 -13.02 -3.36 -5.00
CA GLN A 343 -14.30 -2.69 -5.10
C GLN A 343 -15.41 -3.74 -4.99
N TYR A 344 -16.18 -3.69 -3.91
CA TYR A 344 -17.27 -4.62 -3.64
C TYR A 344 -18.61 -4.00 -4.03
N VAL A 345 -19.36 -4.70 -4.87
CA VAL A 345 -20.73 -4.34 -5.24
C VAL A 345 -21.69 -5.27 -4.48
N PRO A 346 -22.50 -4.77 -3.53
CA PRO A 346 -23.41 -5.59 -2.74
C PRO A 346 -24.54 -6.16 -3.60
N SER A 347 -25.22 -7.19 -3.07
CA SER A 347 -26.46 -7.71 -3.66
C SER A 347 -27.60 -6.72 -3.49
N ALA A 348 -28.70 -6.92 -4.24
CA ALA A 348 -29.87 -6.04 -4.16
C ALA A 348 -30.51 -6.06 -2.76
N THR A 349 -30.41 -7.17 -2.02
CA THR A 349 -30.95 -7.30 -0.66
C THR A 349 -30.12 -6.59 0.40
N GLU A 350 -28.82 -6.41 0.16
CA GLU A 350 -27.88 -5.79 1.09
C GLU A 350 -27.59 -4.32 0.75
N CYS A 351 -28.15 -3.82 -0.36
CA CYS A 351 -27.92 -2.45 -0.81
C CYS A 351 -28.96 -1.47 -0.22
N PRO A 352 -28.56 -0.26 0.24
CA PRO A 352 -27.19 0.23 0.33
C PRO A 352 -26.43 -0.35 1.53
N LEU A 353 -25.23 -0.87 1.28
CA LEU A 353 -24.31 -1.34 2.31
C LEU A 353 -23.38 -0.19 2.72
N LEU A 354 -23.52 0.26 3.97
CA LEU A 354 -22.79 1.41 4.51
C LEU A 354 -21.92 0.99 5.71
N LEU A 355 -20.63 1.32 5.64
CA LEU A 355 -19.70 1.08 6.74
C LEU A 355 -19.91 2.10 7.85
N GLN A 356 -19.99 1.59 9.09
CA GLN A 356 -20.11 2.42 10.28
C GLN A 356 -18.77 2.47 11.03
N LEU A 357 -18.33 3.66 11.36
CA LEU A 357 -17.15 3.90 12.18
C LEU A 357 -17.41 3.49 13.65
N PRO A 358 -16.38 3.23 14.46
CA PRO A 358 -16.54 2.83 15.88
C PRO A 358 -17.30 3.85 16.73
N ASN A 359 -17.36 5.11 16.31
CA ASN A 359 -18.12 6.19 16.95
C ASN A 359 -19.62 6.20 16.59
N GLY A 360 -20.07 5.26 15.76
CA GLY A 360 -21.45 5.14 15.30
C GLY A 360 -21.80 6.00 14.08
N VAL A 361 -20.86 6.77 13.53
CA VAL A 361 -21.07 7.62 12.34
C VAL A 361 -20.85 6.79 11.07
N ILE A 362 -21.62 7.07 10.01
CA ILE A 362 -21.43 6.42 8.70
C ILE A 362 -20.14 6.95 8.05
N SER A 363 -19.34 6.05 7.49
CA SER A 363 -18.10 6.40 6.79
C SER A 363 -18.39 7.17 5.50
N GLU A 364 -17.74 8.32 5.31
CA GLU A 364 -17.89 9.14 4.09
C GLU A 364 -17.33 8.45 2.85
N THR A 365 -16.26 7.66 3.01
CA THR A 365 -15.59 6.97 1.89
C THR A 365 -16.14 5.58 1.62
N ASN A 366 -16.94 5.04 2.53
CA ASN A 366 -17.46 3.68 2.49
C ASN A 366 -16.41 2.58 2.20
N GLY A 367 -15.17 2.82 2.66
CA GLY A 367 -14.06 1.89 2.50
C GLY A 367 -13.10 1.89 3.68
N PHE A 368 -12.20 0.91 3.74
CA PHE A 368 -11.15 0.80 4.74
C PHE A 368 -9.89 0.16 4.16
N ILE A 369 -8.76 0.40 4.81
CA ILE A 369 -7.47 -0.20 4.45
C ILE A 369 -7.15 -1.28 5.48
N SER A 370 -6.79 -2.45 5.00
CA SER A 370 -6.26 -3.54 5.80
C SER A 370 -4.73 -3.61 5.64
N PRO A 371 -3.98 -3.48 6.74
CA PRO A 371 -2.51 -3.60 6.75
C PRO A 371 -2.04 -4.86 6.04
N MET A 372 -1.00 -4.75 5.21
CA MET A 372 -0.40 -5.85 4.42
C MET A 372 -1.33 -6.51 3.38
N TRP A 373 -2.58 -6.10 3.28
CA TRP A 373 -3.55 -6.68 2.34
C TRP A 373 -3.95 -5.67 1.26
N GLY A 374 -4.24 -4.44 1.65
CA GLY A 374 -4.62 -3.34 0.76
C GLY A 374 -5.98 -2.74 1.11
N SER A 375 -6.68 -2.16 0.14
CA SER A 375 -7.91 -1.40 0.34
C SER A 375 -9.17 -2.17 -0.06
N VAL A 376 -10.25 -2.00 0.70
CA VAL A 376 -11.60 -2.46 0.37
C VAL A 376 -12.52 -1.24 0.32
N VAL A 377 -13.25 -1.09 -0.78
CA VAL A 377 -14.26 -0.04 -0.96
C VAL A 377 -15.59 -0.70 -1.31
N VAL A 378 -16.65 -0.34 -0.59
CA VAL A 378 -18.02 -0.76 -0.90
C VAL A 378 -18.64 0.29 -1.80
N TRP A 379 -18.93 -0.09 -3.05
CA TRP A 379 -19.59 0.77 -4.01
C TRP A 379 -21.07 0.38 -4.14
N ASN A 380 -21.95 1.30 -3.77
CA ASN A 380 -23.39 1.10 -3.86
C ASN A 380 -23.91 1.64 -5.21
N PRO A 381 -24.46 0.78 -6.08
CA PRO A 381 -25.03 1.25 -7.34
C PRO A 381 -26.13 2.30 -7.16
N SER A 382 -26.25 3.23 -8.11
CA SER A 382 -27.31 4.25 -8.10
C SER A 382 -28.73 3.66 -8.17
N ALA A 383 -28.85 2.44 -8.70
CA ALA A 383 -30.10 1.69 -8.71
C ALA A 383 -30.55 1.25 -7.31
N CYS A 384 -29.64 1.16 -6.33
CA CYS A 384 -30.02 0.91 -4.94
C CYS A 384 -30.81 2.06 -4.31
N LEU A 385 -30.74 3.25 -4.91
CA LEU A 385 -31.33 4.48 -4.37
C LEU A 385 -32.66 4.84 -5.05
N LYS A 386 -33.04 4.13 -6.12
CA LYS A 386 -34.29 4.38 -6.85
C LYS A 386 -35.06 3.06 -6.95
N ASP A 387 -36.29 3.03 -6.43
CA ASP A 387 -37.28 1.95 -6.65
C ASP A 387 -37.66 1.84 -8.13
N THR A 388 -36.69 1.49 -8.97
CA THR A 388 -36.89 1.30 -10.41
C THR A 388 -36.52 -0.14 -10.68
N GLU A 389 -37.48 -0.91 -11.17
CA GLU A 389 -37.25 -2.24 -11.72
C GLU A 389 -36.10 -2.17 -12.73
N MET A 390 -34.91 -2.59 -12.31
CA MET A 390 -33.81 -2.80 -13.25
C MET A 390 -34.16 -3.97 -14.16
N GLU A 391 -33.83 -3.86 -15.44
CA GLU A 391 -33.77 -5.05 -16.29
C GLU A 391 -32.64 -5.95 -15.73
N LEU A 392 -33.04 -7.02 -15.03
CA LEU A 392 -32.23 -8.06 -14.36
C LEU A 392 -31.13 -8.73 -15.22
N HIS A 393 -30.95 -8.30 -16.46
CA HIS A 393 -30.05 -8.94 -17.43
C HIS A 393 -29.13 -7.96 -18.19
N LEU A 394 -29.15 -6.66 -17.89
CA LEU A 394 -28.17 -5.75 -18.49
C LEU A 394 -26.87 -5.72 -17.69
N ARG A 395 -25.76 -5.82 -18.42
CA ARG A 395 -24.42 -5.57 -17.90
C ARG A 395 -24.23 -4.06 -17.81
N HIS A 396 -23.92 -3.57 -16.63
CA HIS A 396 -23.74 -2.14 -16.38
C HIS A 396 -22.25 -1.82 -16.31
N LYS A 397 -21.86 -0.63 -16.80
CA LYS A 397 -20.49 -0.12 -16.65
C LYS A 397 -20.44 0.87 -15.50
N ILE A 398 -19.47 0.71 -14.60
CA ILE A 398 -19.16 1.73 -13.59
C ILE A 398 -18.54 2.93 -14.32
N SER A 399 -18.96 4.14 -13.97
CA SER A 399 -18.41 5.35 -14.58
C SER A 399 -16.96 5.56 -14.14
N PRO A 400 -16.07 6.11 -14.97
CA PRO A 400 -14.69 6.40 -14.58
C PRO A 400 -14.57 7.30 -13.33
N GLU A 401 -15.57 8.17 -13.09
CA GLU A 401 -15.63 9.04 -11.92
C GLU A 401 -15.97 8.30 -10.62
N ASP A 402 -16.60 7.13 -10.74
CA ASP A 402 -17.01 6.27 -9.63
C ASP A 402 -16.03 5.11 -9.37
N ILE A 403 -15.00 4.96 -10.21
CA ILE A 403 -13.94 3.96 -10.05
C ILE A 403 -12.75 4.65 -9.37
N ILE A 404 -12.73 4.55 -8.04
CA ILE A 404 -11.64 4.88 -7.10
C ILE A 404 -10.94 6.22 -7.32
#